data_AF-A0A7X0HA68-F1
#
_entry.id   AF-A0A7X0HA68-F1
#
_cell.length_a   1.000
_cell.length_b   1.000
_cell.length_c   1.000
_cell.angle_alpha   90.00
_cell.angle_beta   90.00
_cell.angle_gamma   90.00
#
_symmetry.space_group_name_H-M   'P 1'
#
loop_
_entity.id
_entity.type
_entity.pdbx_description
1 polymer ?
#
loop_
_entity_poly.entity_id
_entity_poly.type
_entity_poly.pdbx_seq_one_letter_code
_entity_poly.pdbx_strand_id
1 'polypeptide(L)'
;MTYPQSTRNETAETDNARTENAPAGTGKVRTRRERASTGNATDAYATRTASLPRASPPAPAPPLPPALPAVPSRLTRTALVAGPLALVAYGAIRLLSERGVPSAGWTAGHLAMLAGVLLFVPVMLHLYRAAPARRRVPAVVALVVGLLGLLATAAQAAIDLVAGLMANDRPAMVEIFQQVKSVPGVEPVVYGIVPPLFFLGLIALTGLAAAPARTRVLTVGAMVLGAVLMAVNLDFLSLGGLCLLLALAPFLLRDRAGALPRTH
;
A
#
# COMPACT_ATOMS: atom_id res chain seq x y z
N MET A 1 -10.09 36.58 -29.95
CA MET A 1 -9.71 35.40 -30.75
C MET A 1 -10.56 34.26 -30.23
N THR A 2 -11.65 33.96 -30.95
CA THR A 2 -12.82 33.24 -30.43
C THR A 2 -12.85 31.86 -31.07
N TYR A 3 -12.74 30.79 -30.25
CA TYR A 3 -12.85 29.41 -30.73
C TYR A 3 -14.33 29.03 -30.87
N PRO A 4 -14.78 28.48 -32.02
CA PRO A 4 -16.13 27.97 -32.16
C PRO A 4 -16.26 26.57 -31.52
N GLN A 5 -17.33 26.40 -30.74
CA GLN A 5 -17.80 25.13 -30.20
C GLN A 5 -18.37 24.28 -31.35
N SER A 6 -17.80 23.10 -31.57
CA SER A 6 -18.36 22.08 -32.47
C SER A 6 -19.25 21.15 -31.67
N THR A 7 -20.56 21.30 -31.85
CA THR A 7 -21.59 20.33 -31.48
C THR A 7 -21.57 19.19 -32.48
N ARG A 8 -21.26 17.97 -32.03
CA ARG A 8 -21.48 16.76 -32.84
C ARG A 8 -22.40 15.82 -32.08
N ASN A 9 -23.63 15.79 -32.58
CA ASN A 9 -24.75 15.01 -32.07
C ASN A 9 -24.48 13.50 -32.14
N GLU A 10 -24.86 12.85 -31.05
CA GLU A 10 -25.23 11.43 -30.97
C GLU A 10 -26.41 11.13 -31.88
N THR A 11 -26.28 10.11 -32.72
CA THR A 11 -27.33 9.12 -33.02
C THR A 11 -26.65 7.91 -33.63
N ALA A 12 -26.42 6.87 -32.83
CA ALA A 12 -26.10 5.53 -33.30
C ALA A 12 -27.14 4.57 -32.69
N GLU A 13 -28.30 4.58 -33.33
CA GLU A 13 -29.05 3.40 -33.79
C GLU A 13 -28.71 2.07 -33.11
N THR A 14 -29.60 1.68 -32.20
CA THR A 14 -29.75 0.34 -31.65
C THR A 14 -30.41 -0.57 -32.66
N ASP A 15 -29.67 -1.51 -33.23
CA ASP A 15 -30.28 -2.73 -33.78
C ASP A 15 -29.25 -3.85 -33.85
N ASN A 16 -29.38 -4.86 -32.99
CA ASN A 16 -29.20 -6.24 -33.46
C ASN A 16 -29.74 -7.28 -32.48
N ALA A 17 -30.50 -8.17 -33.10
CA ALA A 17 -31.30 -9.21 -32.53
C ALA A 17 -30.48 -10.46 -32.14
N ARG A 18 -30.98 -11.15 -31.11
CA ARG A 18 -31.35 -12.58 -31.09
C ARG A 18 -30.31 -13.63 -31.54
N THR A 19 -29.94 -14.49 -30.59
CA THR A 19 -29.75 -15.96 -30.72
C THR A 19 -29.53 -16.52 -29.31
N GLU A 20 -30.53 -17.09 -28.63
CA GLU A 20 -30.85 -18.53 -28.61
C GLU A 20 -29.61 -19.44 -28.72
N ASN A 21 -29.17 -20.03 -27.60
CA ASN A 21 -29.20 -21.49 -27.36
C ASN A 21 -28.46 -21.89 -26.06
N ALA A 22 -29.17 -22.64 -25.22
CA ALA A 22 -28.62 -23.45 -24.12
C ALA A 22 -27.90 -24.71 -24.70
N PRO A 23 -27.16 -25.55 -23.92
CA PRO A 23 -27.78 -26.37 -22.89
C PRO A 23 -26.94 -26.66 -21.63
N ALA A 24 -27.65 -27.19 -20.64
CA ALA A 24 -27.16 -27.80 -19.41
C ALA A 24 -26.24 -29.00 -19.66
N GLY A 25 -25.12 -29.05 -18.92
CA GLY A 25 -24.23 -30.21 -18.83
C GLY A 25 -24.16 -30.73 -17.39
N THR A 26 -25.01 -31.70 -17.06
CA THR A 26 -24.95 -32.52 -15.85
C THR A 26 -23.94 -33.65 -16.05
N GLY A 27 -22.73 -33.50 -15.50
CA GLY A 27 -21.69 -34.54 -15.51
C GLY A 27 -21.48 -35.16 -14.12
N LYS A 28 -22.20 -36.24 -13.80
CA LYS A 28 -21.84 -37.22 -12.76
C LYS A 28 -20.78 -38.17 -13.34
N VAL A 29 -19.53 -38.20 -12.86
CA VAL A 29 -18.62 -39.33 -13.12
C VAL A 29 -17.64 -39.59 -11.96
N ARG A 30 -17.85 -40.76 -11.35
CA ARG A 30 -16.91 -41.76 -10.78
C ARG A 30 -16.01 -41.43 -9.58
N THR A 31 -16.42 -42.05 -8.48
CA THR A 31 -15.63 -42.99 -7.66
C THR A 31 -14.40 -43.61 -8.36
N ARG A 32 -13.22 -43.49 -7.74
CA ARG A 32 -12.21 -44.57 -7.76
C ARG A 32 -11.44 -44.63 -6.44
N ARG A 33 -11.41 -45.86 -5.95
CA ARG A 33 -10.83 -46.40 -4.73
C ARG A 33 -9.47 -46.99 -5.10
N GLU A 34 -8.42 -46.65 -4.36
CA GLU A 34 -7.09 -47.30 -4.29
C GLU A 34 -6.43 -46.63 -3.07
N ARG A 35 -6.13 -47.22 -1.91
CA ARG A 35 -5.91 -48.59 -1.41
C ARG A 35 -4.80 -49.37 -2.11
N ALA A 36 -3.57 -48.90 -1.91
CA ALA A 36 -2.30 -49.63 -1.86
C ALA A 36 -1.27 -48.62 -1.30
N SER A 37 -0.26 -48.92 -0.49
CA SER A 37 0.33 -50.16 -0.02
C SER A 37 1.11 -49.81 1.24
N THR A 38 0.87 -50.55 2.32
CA THR A 38 1.73 -50.60 3.51
C THR A 38 3.01 -51.34 3.14
N GLY A 39 4.02 -50.58 2.72
CA GLY A 39 5.39 -51.06 2.51
C GLY A 39 6.21 -50.87 3.78
N ASN A 40 6.34 -51.95 4.55
CA ASN A 40 7.19 -52.06 5.71
C ASN A 40 8.67 -51.94 5.29
N ALA A 41 9.28 -50.77 5.51
CA ALA A 41 10.72 -50.54 5.34
C ALA A 41 11.41 -50.42 6.71
N THR A 42 10.99 -51.23 7.68
CA THR A 42 11.82 -51.62 8.82
C THR A 42 12.59 -52.86 8.38
N ASP A 43 13.88 -52.72 8.07
CA ASP A 43 14.89 -53.79 8.30
C ASP A 43 16.31 -53.45 7.80
N ALA A 44 16.55 -52.33 7.12
CA ALA A 44 17.88 -52.08 6.52
C ALA A 44 18.79 -51.06 7.24
N TYR A 45 18.60 -50.78 8.54
CA TYR A 45 19.49 -49.87 9.29
C TYR A 45 19.92 -50.37 10.68
N ALA A 46 19.69 -51.64 10.99
CA ALA A 46 20.04 -52.21 12.28
C ALA A 46 21.41 -52.91 12.25
N THR A 47 22.52 -52.21 11.95
CA THR A 47 23.90 -52.65 12.33
C THR A 47 25.01 -51.66 11.94
N ARG A 48 24.94 -50.39 12.36
CA ARG A 48 26.16 -49.54 12.36
C ARG A 48 26.12 -48.35 13.32
N THR A 49 25.87 -48.58 14.61
CA THR A 49 26.10 -47.56 15.65
C THR A 49 26.62 -48.21 16.92
N ALA A 50 27.73 -48.92 16.81
CA ALA A 50 28.54 -49.24 17.99
C ALA A 50 29.51 -48.08 18.22
N SER A 51 29.35 -47.42 19.37
CA SER A 51 30.43 -46.69 20.06
C SER A 51 30.85 -45.33 19.49
N LEU A 52 29.92 -44.38 19.37
CA LEU A 52 30.30 -42.97 19.43
C LEU A 52 30.26 -42.50 20.90
N PRO A 53 31.29 -41.79 21.39
CA PRO A 53 31.31 -41.25 22.74
C PRO A 53 30.11 -40.32 22.93
N ARG A 54 29.39 -40.48 24.04
CA ARG A 54 28.28 -39.60 24.44
C ARG A 54 28.82 -38.17 24.53
N ALA A 55 28.52 -37.36 23.52
CA ALA A 55 28.78 -35.92 23.58
C ALA A 55 28.06 -35.37 24.81
N SER A 56 28.78 -34.63 25.65
CA SER A 56 28.20 -33.93 26.78
C SER A 56 27.03 -33.07 26.30
N PRO A 57 25.90 -33.03 27.03
CA PRO A 57 24.76 -32.21 26.64
C PRO A 57 25.24 -30.77 26.44
N PRO A 58 24.86 -30.11 25.32
CA PRO A 58 25.26 -28.73 25.09
C PRO A 58 24.81 -27.88 26.27
N ALA A 59 25.70 -27.02 26.76
CA ALA A 59 25.37 -26.07 27.81
C ALA A 59 24.08 -25.32 27.44
N PRO A 60 23.15 -25.11 28.39
CA PRO A 60 21.90 -24.42 28.11
C PRO A 60 22.22 -23.07 27.47
N ALA A 61 21.63 -22.82 26.30
CA ALA A 61 21.83 -21.56 25.59
C ALA A 61 21.53 -20.39 26.55
N PRO A 62 22.39 -19.36 26.61
CA PRO A 62 22.13 -18.21 27.46
C PRO A 62 20.75 -17.65 27.12
N PRO A 63 19.93 -17.29 28.13
CA PRO A 63 18.61 -16.72 27.89
C PRO A 63 18.77 -15.51 26.97
N LEU A 64 18.10 -15.55 25.81
CA LEU A 64 18.10 -14.44 24.88
C LEU A 64 17.68 -13.19 25.65
N PRO A 65 18.41 -12.06 25.51
CA PRO A 65 18.03 -10.83 26.17
C PRO A 65 16.58 -10.50 25.78
N PRO A 66 15.73 -10.10 26.75
CA PRO A 66 14.36 -9.74 26.45
C PRO A 66 14.37 -8.66 25.37
N ALA A 67 13.69 -8.94 24.25
CA ALA A 67 13.55 -7.97 23.16
C ALA A 67 12.90 -6.71 23.76
N LEU A 68 13.69 -5.65 23.93
CA LEU A 68 13.19 -4.40 24.49
C LEU A 68 12.00 -3.93 23.63
N PRO A 69 10.84 -3.65 24.23
CA PRO A 69 9.71 -3.13 23.47
C PRO A 69 10.13 -1.81 22.81
N ALA A 70 10.16 -1.80 21.48
CA ALA A 70 10.60 -0.65 20.73
C ALA A 70 9.60 0.50 20.94
N VAL A 71 9.95 1.45 21.82
CA VAL A 71 9.19 2.69 21.98
C VAL A 71 9.22 3.40 20.62
N PRO A 72 8.06 3.77 20.06
CA PRO A 72 8.01 4.43 18.76
C PRO A 72 8.72 5.77 18.84
N SER A 73 9.62 6.01 17.89
CA SER A 73 10.39 7.25 17.82
C SER A 73 9.47 8.46 17.69
N ARG A 74 9.91 9.63 18.17
CA ARG A 74 9.18 10.91 17.96
C ARG A 74 8.83 11.12 16.48
N LEU A 75 9.76 10.76 15.59
CA LEU A 75 9.56 10.77 14.14
C LEU A 75 8.33 9.96 13.69
N THR A 76 8.14 8.76 14.24
CA THR A 76 6.99 7.90 13.89
C THR A 76 5.67 8.55 14.28
N ARG A 77 5.59 9.11 15.49
CA ARG A 77 4.38 9.81 15.96
C ARG A 77 4.05 11.02 15.11
N THR A 78 5.07 11.82 14.78
CA THR A 78 4.92 12.96 13.88
C THR A 78 4.44 12.48 12.51
N ALA A 79 5.03 11.43 11.95
CA ALA A 79 4.69 10.91 10.64
C ALA A 79 3.25 10.37 10.55
N LEU A 80 2.75 9.70 11.60
CA LEU A 80 1.36 9.21 11.67
C LEU A 80 0.31 10.32 11.53
N VAL A 81 0.67 11.56 11.85
CA VAL A 81 -0.21 12.74 11.76
C VAL A 81 0.14 13.58 10.54
N ALA A 82 1.41 13.95 10.40
CA ALA A 82 1.90 14.84 9.36
C ALA A 82 1.78 14.24 7.96
N GLY A 83 1.95 12.93 7.78
CA GLY A 83 1.80 12.26 6.48
C GLY A 83 0.39 12.45 5.90
N PRO A 84 -0.67 12.00 6.59
CA PRO A 84 -2.05 12.25 6.17
C PRO A 84 -2.39 13.74 6.01
N LEU A 85 -1.97 14.60 6.94
CA LEU A 85 -2.23 16.05 6.85
C LEU A 85 -1.54 16.71 5.66
N ALA A 86 -0.38 16.23 5.24
CA ALA A 86 0.28 16.71 4.03
C ALA A 86 -0.51 16.36 2.76
N LEU A 87 -1.18 15.20 2.73
CA LEU A 87 -2.12 14.86 1.66
C LEU A 87 -3.38 15.75 1.72
N VAL A 88 -3.85 16.10 2.93
CA VAL A 88 -4.95 17.08 3.09
C VAL A 88 -4.55 18.45 2.55
N ALA A 89 -3.36 18.92 2.89
CA ALA A 89 -2.82 20.18 2.41
C ALA A 89 -2.67 20.17 0.88
N TYR A 90 -2.13 19.09 0.30
CA TYR A 90 -2.04 18.94 -1.14
C TYR A 90 -3.42 19.01 -1.82
N GLY A 91 -4.40 18.25 -1.33
CA GLY A 91 -5.77 18.28 -1.86
C GLY A 91 -6.40 19.67 -1.77
N ALA A 92 -6.24 20.37 -0.64
CA ALA A 92 -6.77 21.71 -0.46
C ALA A 92 -6.11 22.72 -1.40
N ILE A 93 -4.78 22.70 -1.51
CA ILE A 93 -4.04 23.56 -2.43
C ILE A 93 -4.49 23.30 -3.87
N ARG A 94 -4.60 22.03 -4.26
CA ARG A 94 -5.04 21.61 -5.60
C ARG A 94 -6.43 22.14 -5.96
N LEU A 95 -7.35 22.23 -5.00
CA LEU A 95 -8.69 22.79 -5.22
C LEU A 95 -8.69 24.31 -5.34
N LEU A 96 -7.76 24.99 -4.66
CA LEU A 96 -7.66 26.45 -4.61
C LEU A 96 -6.74 27.05 -5.68
N SER A 97 -5.81 26.26 -6.22
CA SER A 97 -4.84 26.69 -7.24
C SER A 97 -5.33 26.45 -8.67
N GLU A 98 -4.82 27.23 -9.62
CA GLU A 98 -5.01 26.97 -11.04
C GLU A 98 -4.47 25.58 -11.44
N ARG A 99 -5.29 24.83 -12.17
CA ARG A 99 -4.99 23.43 -12.48
C ARG A 99 -4.13 23.30 -13.72
N GLY A 100 -3.05 22.52 -13.61
CA GLY A 100 -2.22 22.15 -14.75
C GLY A 100 -1.49 23.33 -15.39
N VAL A 101 -1.24 24.39 -14.62
CA VAL A 101 -0.38 25.51 -15.00
C VAL A 101 0.74 25.59 -13.96
N PRO A 102 2.01 25.74 -14.37
CA PRO A 102 3.12 26.05 -13.47
C PRO A 102 2.79 27.27 -12.61
N SER A 103 2.72 27.09 -11.30
CA SER A 103 2.39 28.16 -10.36
C SER A 103 2.93 27.85 -8.96
N ALA A 104 3.05 28.86 -8.11
CA ALA A 104 3.47 28.66 -6.73
C ALA A 104 2.54 27.69 -5.97
N GLY A 105 1.23 27.76 -6.21
CA GLY A 105 0.25 26.83 -5.63
C GLY A 105 0.46 25.40 -6.13
N TRP A 106 0.64 25.23 -7.45
CA TRP A 106 0.92 23.92 -8.03
C TRP A 106 2.19 23.28 -7.44
N THR A 107 3.28 24.05 -7.32
CA THR A 107 4.56 23.58 -6.73
C THR A 107 4.42 23.28 -5.25
N ALA A 108 3.78 24.16 -4.47
CA ALA A 108 3.55 23.93 -3.04
C ALA A 108 2.71 22.67 -2.79
N GLY A 109 1.70 22.42 -3.63
CA GLY A 109 0.91 21.20 -3.59
C GLY A 109 1.75 19.94 -3.79
N HIS A 110 2.60 19.91 -4.81
CA HIS A 110 3.44 18.74 -5.09
C HIS A 110 4.54 18.53 -4.03
N LEU A 111 5.08 19.61 -3.45
CA LEU A 111 5.99 19.52 -2.31
C LEU A 111 5.29 18.91 -1.08
N ALA A 112 4.05 19.33 -0.80
CA ALA A 112 3.24 18.74 0.27
C ALA A 112 2.96 17.25 -0.01
N MET A 113 2.60 16.90 -1.25
CA MET A 113 2.41 15.51 -1.66
C MET A 113 3.67 14.67 -1.44
N LEU A 114 4.83 15.13 -1.94
CA LEU A 114 6.10 14.44 -1.83
C LEU A 114 6.50 14.25 -0.36
N ALA A 115 6.43 15.30 0.45
CA ALA A 115 6.71 15.23 1.88
C ALA A 115 5.77 14.22 2.58
N GLY A 116 4.47 14.26 2.27
CA GLY A 116 3.48 13.33 2.81
C GLY A 116 3.81 11.87 2.48
N VAL A 117 4.08 11.58 1.20
CA VAL A 117 4.46 10.24 0.72
C VAL A 117 5.72 9.73 1.43
N LEU A 118 6.76 10.56 1.57
CA LEU A 118 7.99 10.17 2.28
C LEU A 118 7.75 9.90 3.77
N LEU A 119 6.86 10.65 4.42
CA LEU A 119 6.47 10.41 5.81
C LEU A 119 5.73 9.07 5.99
N PHE A 120 5.16 8.46 4.94
CA PHE A 120 4.59 7.12 5.07
C PHE A 120 5.63 6.00 5.22
N VAL A 121 6.91 6.24 4.92
CA VAL A 121 7.98 5.24 5.15
C VAL A 121 8.06 4.83 6.64
N PRO A 122 8.26 5.75 7.61
CA PRO A 122 8.24 5.37 9.03
C PRO A 122 6.89 4.83 9.50
N VAL A 123 5.76 5.27 8.91
CA VAL A 123 4.42 4.72 9.21
C VAL A 123 4.34 3.24 8.84
N MET A 124 4.73 2.87 7.62
CA MET A 124 4.72 1.49 7.15
C MET A 124 5.66 0.60 8.00
N LEU A 125 6.85 1.10 8.32
CA LEU A 125 7.79 0.38 9.18
C LEU A 125 7.26 0.19 10.60
N HIS A 126 6.50 1.17 11.13
CA HIS A 126 5.83 1.04 12.42
C HIS A 126 4.73 -0.03 12.37
N LEU A 127 3.85 0.01 11.37
CA LEU A 127 2.78 -0.98 11.21
C LEU A 127 3.34 -2.40 11.02
N TYR A 128 4.42 -2.54 10.27
CA TYR A 128 5.14 -3.80 10.12
C TYR A 128 5.67 -4.36 11.45
N ARG A 129 6.22 -3.50 12.32
CA ARG A 129 6.69 -3.90 13.66
C ARG A 129 5.54 -4.20 14.62
N ALA A 130 4.41 -3.54 14.46
CA ALA A 130 3.20 -3.78 15.25
C ALA A 130 2.45 -5.07 14.84
N ALA A 131 2.76 -5.65 13.67
CA ALA A 131 2.16 -6.91 13.24
C ALA A 131 2.61 -8.09 14.14
N PRO A 132 1.69 -8.98 14.56
CA PRO A 132 2.04 -10.15 15.36
C PRO A 132 3.07 -11.05 14.69
N ALA A 133 3.96 -11.69 15.46
CA ALA A 133 5.01 -12.57 14.94
C ALA A 133 4.49 -13.68 14.00
N ARG A 134 3.33 -14.29 14.33
CA ARG A 134 2.67 -15.30 13.47
C ARG A 134 2.25 -14.78 12.09
N ARG A 135 2.27 -13.47 11.86
CA ARG A 135 1.93 -12.79 10.60
C ARG A 135 3.14 -12.12 9.96
N ARG A 136 4.36 -12.54 10.33
CA ARG A 136 5.58 -11.85 9.88
C ARG A 136 5.77 -11.91 8.37
N VAL A 137 5.58 -13.06 7.75
CA VAL A 137 5.72 -13.23 6.29
C VAL A 137 4.76 -12.32 5.52
N PRO A 138 3.43 -12.35 5.73
CA PRO A 138 2.53 -11.44 5.01
C PRO A 138 2.81 -9.97 5.34
N ALA A 139 3.30 -9.64 6.54
CA ALA A 139 3.71 -8.28 6.87
C ALA A 139 4.95 -7.82 6.08
N VAL A 140 5.93 -8.70 5.85
CA VAL A 140 7.09 -8.41 4.97
C VAL A 140 6.62 -8.15 3.55
N VAL A 141 5.76 -9.02 3.00
CA VAL A 141 5.23 -8.87 1.65
C VAL A 141 4.48 -7.55 1.50
N ALA A 142 3.57 -7.24 2.43
CA ALA A 142 2.81 -5.99 2.43
C ALA A 142 3.72 -4.75 2.53
N LEU A 143 4.78 -4.82 3.34
CA LEU A 143 5.77 -3.76 3.46
C LEU A 143 6.51 -3.54 2.14
N VAL A 144 7.04 -4.61 1.53
CA VAL A 144 7.80 -4.51 0.27
C VAL A 144 6.90 -3.97 -0.85
N VAL A 145 5.70 -4.54 -1.01
CA VAL A 145 4.72 -4.10 -2.04
C VAL A 145 4.39 -2.62 -1.87
N GLY A 146 4.09 -2.19 -0.64
CA GLY A 146 3.75 -0.79 -0.40
C GLY A 146 4.94 0.16 -0.52
N LEU A 147 6.16 -0.25 -0.18
CA LEU A 147 7.36 0.57 -0.37
C LEU A 147 7.71 0.73 -1.85
N LEU A 148 7.49 -0.28 -2.68
CA LEU A 148 7.63 -0.17 -4.14
C LEU A 148 6.65 0.83 -4.72
N GLY A 149 5.38 0.76 -4.32
CA GLY A 149 4.38 1.75 -4.75
C GLY A 149 4.65 3.15 -4.22
N LEU A 150 5.14 3.28 -2.98
CA LEU A 150 5.54 4.55 -2.38
C LEU A 150 6.70 5.16 -3.17
N LEU A 151 7.70 4.36 -3.52
CA LEU A 151 8.85 4.80 -4.32
C LEU A 151 8.40 5.29 -5.70
N ALA A 152 7.52 4.56 -6.38
CA ALA A 152 6.94 4.99 -7.65
C ALA A 152 6.15 6.30 -7.51
N THR A 153 5.33 6.44 -6.46
CA THR A 153 4.58 7.66 -6.16
C THR A 153 5.50 8.86 -5.88
N ALA A 154 6.59 8.64 -5.13
CA ALA A 154 7.58 9.68 -4.86
C ALA A 154 8.34 10.09 -6.12
N ALA A 155 8.70 9.12 -6.98
CA ALA A 155 9.29 9.39 -8.29
C ALA A 155 8.34 10.21 -9.17
N GLN A 156 7.05 9.84 -9.20
CA GLN A 156 6.02 10.61 -9.91
C GLN A 156 5.98 12.06 -9.42
N ALA A 157 5.89 12.28 -8.10
CA ALA A 157 5.88 13.62 -7.51
C ALA A 157 7.13 14.45 -7.86
N ALA A 158 8.30 13.81 -7.86
CA ALA A 158 9.56 14.45 -8.18
C ALA A 158 9.65 14.84 -9.66
N ILE A 159 9.22 13.96 -10.57
CA ILE A 159 9.14 14.25 -12.01
C ILE A 159 8.18 15.41 -12.24
N ASP A 160 6.99 15.34 -11.63
CA ASP A 160 5.99 16.39 -11.75
C ASP A 160 6.63 17.73 -11.32
N LEU A 161 7.29 17.79 -10.15
CA LEU A 161 7.96 19.00 -9.66
C LEU A 161 8.99 19.55 -10.62
N VAL A 162 9.87 18.69 -11.15
CA VAL A 162 10.89 19.10 -12.12
C VAL A 162 10.23 19.64 -13.39
N ALA A 163 9.23 18.96 -13.93
CA ALA A 163 8.51 19.41 -15.12
C ALA A 163 7.81 20.76 -14.89
N GLY A 164 7.16 20.93 -13.73
CA GLY A 164 6.52 22.18 -13.35
C GLY A 164 7.50 23.33 -13.14
N LEU A 165 8.71 23.06 -12.64
CA LEU A 165 9.75 24.08 -12.46
C LEU A 165 10.45 24.45 -13.79
N MET A 166 10.48 23.54 -14.76
CA MET A 166 11.07 23.78 -16.08
C MET A 166 10.13 24.48 -17.05
N ALA A 167 8.82 24.34 -16.86
CA ALA A 167 7.81 24.89 -17.76
C ALA A 167 7.47 26.35 -17.43
N ASN A 168 7.46 27.21 -18.44
CA ASN A 168 7.02 28.60 -18.31
C ASN A 168 5.51 28.77 -18.42
N ASP A 169 4.84 27.80 -19.03
CA ASP A 169 3.39 27.79 -19.25
C ASP A 169 2.85 26.36 -19.35
N ARG A 170 1.53 26.25 -19.54
CA ARG A 170 0.84 24.96 -19.66
C ARG A 170 1.24 24.17 -20.92
N PRO A 171 1.31 24.75 -22.13
CA PRO A 171 1.80 24.04 -23.32
C PRO A 171 3.17 23.40 -23.13
N ALA A 172 4.16 24.15 -22.62
CA ALA A 172 5.50 23.64 -22.35
C ALA A 172 5.49 22.50 -21.33
N MET A 173 4.69 22.62 -20.26
CA MET A 173 4.54 21.56 -19.27
C MET A 173 3.97 20.27 -19.87
N VAL A 174 2.99 20.38 -20.76
CA VAL A 174 2.41 19.23 -21.48
C VAL A 174 3.47 18.55 -22.34
N GLU A 175 4.27 19.33 -23.08
CA GLU A 175 5.34 18.79 -23.92
C GLU A 175 6.39 18.03 -23.10
N ILE A 176 6.85 18.60 -21.98
CA ILE A 176 7.79 17.93 -21.07
C ILE A 176 7.22 16.61 -20.55
N PHE A 177 5.95 16.59 -20.13
CA PHE A 177 5.33 15.34 -19.68
C PHE A 177 5.21 14.29 -20.80
N GLN A 178 4.93 14.70 -22.03
CA GLN A 178 4.91 13.79 -23.18
C GLN A 178 6.30 13.18 -23.42
N GLN A 179 7.36 13.99 -23.36
CA GLN A 179 8.73 13.51 -23.49
C GLN A 179 9.07 12.51 -22.37
N VAL A 180 8.75 12.81 -21.10
CA VAL A 180 9.01 11.89 -19.98
C VAL A 180 8.21 10.59 -20.12
N LYS A 181 6.92 10.66 -20.45
CA LYS A 181 6.05 9.48 -20.59
C LYS A 181 6.36 8.65 -21.84
N SER A 182 7.03 9.23 -22.85
CA SER A 182 7.48 8.50 -24.04
C SER A 182 8.59 7.49 -23.75
N VAL A 183 9.29 7.61 -22.61
CA VAL A 183 10.30 6.65 -22.18
C VAL A 183 9.63 5.31 -21.85
N PRO A 184 10.03 4.19 -22.50
CA PRO A 184 9.41 2.89 -22.30
C PRO A 184 9.37 2.49 -20.82
N GLY A 185 8.16 2.15 -20.35
CA GLY A 185 7.92 1.71 -18.97
C GLY A 185 7.63 2.83 -17.96
N VAL A 186 7.93 4.11 -18.26
CA VAL A 186 7.66 5.20 -17.30
C VAL A 186 6.18 5.34 -17.01
N GLU A 187 5.32 5.31 -18.02
CA GLU A 187 3.88 5.42 -17.81
C GLU A 187 3.31 4.30 -16.91
N PRO A 188 3.50 2.99 -17.20
CA PRO A 188 2.97 1.95 -16.32
C PRO A 188 3.69 1.88 -14.96
N VAL A 189 4.99 2.17 -14.86
CA VAL A 189 5.75 2.05 -13.61
C VAL A 189 5.58 3.25 -12.70
N VAL A 190 5.54 4.47 -13.24
CA VAL A 190 5.55 5.70 -12.43
C VAL A 190 4.16 6.33 -12.34
N TYR A 191 3.33 6.20 -13.37
CA TYR A 191 2.02 6.86 -13.44
C TYR A 191 0.83 5.90 -13.38
N GLY A 192 1.05 4.59 -13.55
CA GLY A 192 0.00 3.60 -13.72
C GLY A 192 -0.11 2.60 -12.58
N ILE A 193 0.51 1.43 -12.74
CA ILE A 193 0.23 0.21 -12.00
C ILE A 193 0.92 0.17 -10.64
N VAL A 194 2.17 0.63 -10.55
CA VAL A 194 2.99 0.49 -9.34
C VAL A 194 2.57 1.48 -8.23
N PRO A 195 2.25 2.77 -8.49
CA PRO A 195 1.85 3.69 -7.43
C PRO A 195 0.67 3.19 -6.57
N PRO A 196 -0.43 2.64 -7.12
CA PRO A 196 -1.51 2.05 -6.33
C PRO A 196 -1.08 0.94 -5.34
N LEU A 197 0.05 0.26 -5.59
CA LEU A 197 0.60 -0.74 -4.66
C LEU A 197 0.93 -0.14 -3.29
N PHE A 198 1.21 1.18 -3.22
CA PHE A 198 1.39 1.92 -1.97
C PHE A 198 0.19 1.71 -1.04
N PHE A 199 -1.01 1.99 -1.54
CA PHE A 199 -2.24 1.87 -0.76
C PHE A 199 -2.54 0.41 -0.43
N LEU A 200 -2.30 -0.53 -1.35
CA LEU A 200 -2.49 -1.96 -1.08
C LEU A 200 -1.60 -2.45 0.07
N GLY A 201 -0.32 -2.12 0.04
CA GLY A 201 0.62 -2.46 1.11
C GLY A 201 0.24 -1.81 2.43
N LEU A 202 -0.15 -0.53 2.41
CA LEU A 202 -0.59 0.20 3.60
C LEU A 202 -1.86 -0.40 4.22
N ILE A 203 -2.89 -0.68 3.41
CA ILE A 203 -4.14 -1.32 3.86
C ILE A 203 -3.86 -2.70 4.48
N ALA A 204 -3.03 -3.51 3.82
CA ALA A 204 -2.66 -4.82 4.32
C ALA A 204 -1.91 -4.72 5.66
N LEU A 205 -0.91 -3.84 5.77
CA LEU A 205 -0.18 -3.61 7.02
C LEU A 205 -1.09 -3.14 8.15
N THR A 206 -1.99 -2.18 7.89
CA THR A 206 -2.99 -1.71 8.86
C THR A 206 -3.87 -2.86 9.35
N GLY A 207 -4.36 -3.71 8.44
CA GLY A 207 -5.17 -4.88 8.79
C GLY A 207 -4.41 -5.93 9.60
N LEU A 208 -3.13 -6.15 9.30
CA LEU A 208 -2.26 -7.09 10.01
C LEU A 208 -1.91 -6.58 11.42
N ALA A 209 -1.71 -5.27 11.59
CA ALA A 209 -1.36 -4.63 12.86
C ALA A 209 -2.56 -4.33 13.76
N ALA A 210 -3.78 -4.21 13.22
CA ALA A 210 -4.96 -3.87 14.00
C ALA A 210 -5.51 -5.05 14.83
N ALA A 211 -5.75 -4.80 16.12
CA ALA A 211 -6.42 -5.68 17.07
C ALA A 211 -7.06 -4.84 18.18
N PRO A 212 -8.30 -5.07 18.65
CA PRO A 212 -9.24 -6.15 18.36
C PRO A 212 -10.01 -5.98 17.02
N ALA A 213 -10.86 -6.96 16.67
CA ALA A 213 -11.56 -7.05 15.39
C ALA A 213 -12.36 -5.78 15.03
N ARG A 214 -13.05 -5.16 16.01
CA ARG A 214 -13.79 -3.92 15.80
C ARG A 214 -12.90 -2.77 15.32
N THR A 215 -11.75 -2.57 15.98
CA THR A 215 -10.76 -1.57 15.56
C THR A 215 -10.22 -1.88 14.17
N ARG A 216 -10.01 -3.16 13.85
CA ARG A 216 -9.57 -3.57 12.50
C ARG A 216 -10.59 -3.18 11.42
N VAL A 217 -11.87 -3.44 11.62
CA VAL A 217 -12.91 -3.10 10.64
C VAL A 217 -12.95 -1.59 10.40
N LEU A 218 -12.94 -0.79 11.47
CA LEU A 218 -12.97 0.67 11.35
C LEU A 218 -11.72 1.24 10.67
N THR A 219 -10.54 0.79 11.08
CA THR A 219 -9.27 1.29 10.54
C THR A 219 -9.06 0.89 9.09
N VAL A 220 -9.30 -0.39 8.75
CA VAL A 220 -9.20 -0.88 7.37
C VAL A 220 -10.28 -0.26 6.50
N GLY A 221 -11.52 -0.16 6.99
CA GLY A 221 -12.62 0.48 6.26
C GLY A 221 -12.34 1.95 5.93
N ALA A 222 -11.86 2.73 6.91
CA ALA A 222 -11.44 4.11 6.68
C ALA A 222 -10.26 4.19 5.69
N MET A 223 -9.27 3.29 5.78
CA MET A 223 -8.13 3.26 4.86
C MET A 223 -8.56 2.95 3.42
N VAL A 224 -9.43 1.95 3.23
CA VAL A 224 -10.00 1.58 1.93
C VAL A 224 -10.83 2.73 1.37
N LEU A 225 -11.71 3.33 2.18
CA LEU A 225 -12.53 4.46 1.75
C LEU A 225 -11.65 5.62 1.28
N GLY A 226 -10.61 5.97 2.04
CA GLY A 226 -9.67 7.02 1.66
C GLY A 226 -8.95 6.73 0.34
N ALA A 227 -8.44 5.50 0.18
CA ALA A 227 -7.78 5.07 -1.05
C ALA A 227 -8.72 5.10 -2.27
N VAL A 228 -9.96 4.63 -2.11
CA VAL A 228 -10.97 4.65 -3.19
C VAL A 228 -11.34 6.08 -3.56
N LEU A 229 -11.57 6.97 -2.58
CA LEU A 229 -11.86 8.38 -2.85
C LEU A 229 -10.77 9.02 -3.72
N MET A 230 -9.50 8.83 -3.37
CA MET A 230 -8.36 9.38 -4.12
C MET A 230 -8.20 8.75 -5.50
N ALA A 231 -8.51 7.46 -5.65
CA ALA A 231 -8.46 6.75 -6.92
C ALA A 231 -9.57 7.17 -7.88
N VAL A 232 -10.77 7.43 -7.37
CA VAL A 232 -11.92 7.90 -8.17
C VAL A 232 -11.65 9.32 -8.68
N ASN A 233 -11.21 10.21 -7.81
CA ASN A 233 -10.87 11.58 -8.20
C ASN A 233 -9.87 12.19 -7.21
N LEU A 234 -8.79 12.77 -7.73
CA LEU A 234 -7.81 13.49 -6.92
C LEU A 234 -8.40 14.71 -6.19
N ASP A 235 -9.56 15.21 -6.61
CA ASP A 235 -10.26 16.28 -5.88
C ASP A 235 -10.72 15.86 -4.49
N PHE A 236 -10.83 14.55 -4.24
CA PHE A 236 -11.11 13.99 -2.93
C PHE A 236 -9.84 13.71 -2.10
N LEU A 237 -8.67 14.19 -2.51
CA LEU A 237 -7.41 14.04 -1.74
C LEU A 237 -7.53 14.53 -0.30
N SER A 238 -8.23 15.65 -0.07
CA SER A 238 -8.43 16.16 1.29
C SER A 238 -9.25 15.21 2.15
N LEU A 239 -10.35 14.69 1.61
CA LEU A 239 -11.18 13.72 2.32
C LEU A 239 -10.44 12.39 2.50
N GLY A 240 -9.72 11.93 1.48
CA GLY A 240 -8.87 10.75 1.55
C GLY A 240 -7.82 10.85 2.65
N GLY A 241 -7.10 11.98 2.72
CA GLY A 241 -6.14 12.32 3.77
C GLY A 241 -6.76 12.24 5.18
N LEU A 242 -7.96 12.79 5.37
CA LEU A 242 -8.68 12.68 6.63
C LEU A 242 -9.07 11.23 6.97
N CYS A 243 -9.50 10.44 5.98
CA CYS A 243 -9.77 9.02 6.16
C CYS A 243 -8.51 8.24 6.56
N LEU A 244 -7.34 8.51 5.97
CA LEU A 244 -6.07 7.93 6.39
C LEU A 244 -5.71 8.34 7.83
N LEU A 245 -5.91 9.60 8.19
CA LEU A 245 -5.67 10.08 9.56
C LEU A 245 -6.55 9.34 10.58
N LEU A 246 -7.84 9.19 10.28
CA LEU A 246 -8.78 8.41 11.10
C LEU A 246 -8.37 6.93 11.19
N ALA A 247 -7.94 6.34 10.08
CA ALA A 247 -7.46 4.95 10.05
C ALA A 247 -6.20 4.74 10.91
N LEU A 248 -5.34 5.75 11.03
CA LEU A 248 -4.09 5.70 11.80
C LEU A 248 -4.24 6.12 13.26
N ALA A 249 -5.33 6.79 13.64
CA ALA A 249 -5.55 7.31 14.99
C ALA A 249 -5.39 6.25 16.11
N PRO A 250 -5.86 5.00 15.99
CA PRO A 250 -5.68 4.01 17.05
C PRO A 250 -4.21 3.64 17.33
N PHE A 251 -3.32 3.75 16.34
CA PHE A 251 -1.89 3.49 16.51
C PHE A 251 -1.22 4.64 17.28
N LEU A 252 -1.58 5.89 16.97
CA LEU A 252 -1.13 7.07 17.72
C LEU A 252 -1.53 7.02 19.20
N LEU A 253 -2.76 6.57 19.50
CA LEU A 253 -3.27 6.49 20.87
C LEU A 253 -2.56 5.40 21.70
N ARG A 254 -2.25 4.25 21.10
CA ARG A 254 -1.50 3.18 21.77
C ARG A 254 -0.09 3.60 22.15
N ASP A 255 0.58 4.31 21.24
CA ASP A 255 1.92 4.81 21.47
C ASP A 255 1.98 5.78 22.66
N ARG A 256 0.95 6.63 22.82
CA ARG A 256 0.83 7.51 23.98
C ARG A 256 0.61 6.74 25.27
N ALA A 257 -0.26 5.74 25.27
CA ALA A 257 -0.56 4.92 26.45
C ALA A 257 0.67 4.11 26.93
N GLY A 258 1.50 3.61 25.99
CA GLY A 258 2.73 2.89 26.34
C GLY A 258 3.88 3.77 26.85
N ALA A 259 3.79 5.10 26.70
CA ALA A 259 4.84 6.04 27.11
C ALA A 259 4.61 6.69 28.48
N LEU A 260 3.44 6.50 29.08
CA LEU A 260 3.19 6.97 30.45
C LEU A 260 3.93 6.05 31.44
N PRO A 261 4.70 6.58 32.40
CA PRO A 261 5.32 5.79 33.45
C PRO A 261 4.25 4.96 34.16
N ARG A 262 4.43 3.65 34.26
CA ARG A 262 3.59 2.81 35.12
C ARG A 262 3.99 3.13 36.55
N THR A 263 3.30 4.07 37.18
CA THR A 263 3.40 4.28 38.63
C THR A 263 2.80 3.03 39.30
N HIS A 264 3.67 2.17 39.80
CA HIS A 264 3.33 1.08 40.71
C HIS A 264 3.33 1.59 42.15
#